data_AF-A0A7S3FSH1-F1
#
_entry.id   AF-A0A7S3FSH1-F1
#
_cell.length_a   1.000
_cell.length_b   1.000
_cell.length_c   1.000
_cell.angle_alpha   90.00
_cell.angle_beta   90.00
_cell.angle_gamma   90.00
#
_symmetry.space_group_name_H-M   'P 1'
#
loop_
_entity.id
_entity.type
_entity.pdbx_description
1 polymer ?
#
loop_
_entity_poly.entity_id
_entity_poly.type
_entity_poly.pdbx_seq_one_letter_code
_entity_poly.pdbx_strand_id
1 'polypeptide(L)'
;MDVYHGEKSAEFFWNDFVPKFYPKLMTSLEQEDKVKAMTEVIDSEFKVYLDTLHKLLNEKADKKFLTSDSVTIYDICLGGAMTNMFLNPKNPFIQLWQAHYDKNASDLVKKYTDDFKTEFADYLSTRFEADK
;
A
#
# COMPACT_ATOMS: atom_id res chain seq x y z
N MET A 1 3.03 -17.97 -16.08
CA MET A 1 3.88 -16.76 -16.07
C MET A 1 3.33 -15.70 -15.12
N ASP A 2 2.00 -15.60 -14.97
CA ASP A 2 1.37 -14.57 -14.11
C ASP A 2 1.45 -14.86 -12.60
N VAL A 3 1.48 -16.14 -12.18
CA VAL A 3 1.66 -16.52 -10.77
C VAL A 3 3.01 -16.01 -10.22
N TYR A 4 4.09 -16.24 -10.97
CA TYR A 4 5.44 -15.77 -10.60
C TYR A 4 5.52 -14.24 -10.45
N HIS A 5 4.78 -13.51 -11.29
CA HIS A 5 4.69 -12.05 -11.21
C HIS A 5 4.01 -11.59 -9.92
N GLY A 6 2.91 -12.26 -9.56
CA GLY A 6 2.21 -12.04 -8.31
C GLY A 6 3.05 -12.38 -7.08
N GLU A 7 3.73 -13.53 -7.08
CA GLU A 7 4.61 -13.97 -6.00
C GLU A 7 5.73 -12.96 -5.76
N LYS A 8 6.44 -12.54 -6.81
CA LYS A 8 7.48 -11.50 -6.72
C LYS A 8 6.96 -10.19 -6.13
N SER A 9 5.74 -9.81 -6.47
CA SER A 9 5.08 -8.61 -5.95
C SER A 9 4.80 -8.72 -4.45
N ALA A 10 4.31 -9.88 -4.00
CA ALA A 10 4.05 -10.16 -2.59
C ALA A 10 5.34 -10.32 -1.78
N GLU A 11 6.38 -10.96 -2.33
CA GLU A 11 7.68 -11.12 -1.69
C GLU A 11 8.35 -9.77 -1.45
N PHE A 12 8.33 -8.86 -2.43
CA PHE A 12 8.87 -7.52 -2.24
C PHE A 12 8.17 -6.79 -1.08
N PHE A 13 6.84 -6.89 -0.99
CA PHE A 13 6.13 -6.24 0.09
C PHE A 13 6.41 -6.87 1.46
N TRP A 14 6.26 -8.18 1.59
CA TRP A 14 6.37 -8.87 2.89
C TRP A 14 7.80 -9.07 3.37
N ASN A 15 8.77 -9.22 2.47
CA ASN A 15 10.14 -9.53 2.81
C ASN A 15 11.11 -8.36 2.65
N ASP A 16 10.74 -7.28 1.95
CA ASP A 16 11.58 -6.08 1.83
C ASP A 16 10.95 -4.86 2.52
N PHE A 17 9.77 -4.44 2.09
CA PHE A 17 9.16 -3.21 2.63
C PHE A 17 8.71 -3.34 4.09
N VAL A 18 7.88 -4.35 4.40
CA VAL A 18 7.32 -4.53 5.74
C VAL A 18 8.39 -4.73 6.82
N PRO A 19 9.45 -5.54 6.63
CA PRO A 19 10.48 -5.73 7.65
C PRO A 19 11.34 -4.50 7.91
N LYS A 20 11.44 -3.56 6.96
CA LYS A 20 12.15 -2.27 7.17
C LYS A 20 11.29 -1.24 7.90
N PHE A 21 9.98 -1.28 7.68
CA PHE A 21 8.99 -0.40 8.28
C PHE A 21 8.55 -0.84 9.68
N TYR A 22 8.12 -2.09 9.82
CA TYR A 22 7.34 -2.57 10.96
C TYR A 22 8.13 -2.57 12.28
N PRO A 23 9.39 -3.03 12.35
CA PRO A 23 10.15 -2.98 13.58
C PRO A 23 10.33 -1.55 14.10
N LYS A 24 10.63 -0.59 13.22
CA LYS A 24 10.81 0.83 13.61
C LYS A 24 9.55 1.43 14.21
N LEU A 25 8.37 1.04 13.71
CA LEU A 25 7.09 1.47 14.27
C LEU A 25 6.82 0.85 15.65
N MET A 26 7.19 -0.42 15.83
CA MET A 26 6.88 -1.19 17.03
C MET A 26 7.85 -0.92 18.19
N THR A 27 9.08 -0.47 17.91
CA THR A 27 10.10 -0.24 18.95
C THR A 27 10.18 1.18 19.48
N SER A 28 9.58 2.17 18.82
CA SER A 28 9.51 3.55 19.33
C SER A 28 8.48 3.63 20.47
N LEU A 29 8.92 3.93 21.69
CA LEU A 29 8.06 3.95 22.88
C LEU A 29 7.30 5.29 23.02
N GLU A 30 7.96 6.40 22.69
CA GLU A 30 7.40 7.75 22.78
C GLU A 30 6.75 8.21 21.47
N GLN A 31 5.72 9.06 21.56
CA GLN A 31 4.94 9.50 20.41
C GLN A 31 5.75 10.35 19.43
N GLU A 32 6.65 11.21 19.91
CA GLU A 32 7.51 12.04 19.05
C GLU A 32 8.51 11.19 18.25
N ASP A 33 9.09 10.17 18.88
CA ASP A 33 9.98 9.22 18.22
C ASP A 33 9.25 8.38 17.16
N LYS A 34 7.97 8.04 17.41
CA LYS A 34 7.11 7.39 16.41
C LYS A 34 6.86 8.29 15.20
N VAL A 35 6.55 9.56 15.41
CA VAL A 35 6.32 10.52 14.30
C VAL A 35 7.60 10.68 13.48
N LYS A 36 8.76 10.86 14.13
CA LYS A 36 10.04 10.98 13.44
C LYS A 36 10.38 9.72 12.65
N ALA A 37 10.28 8.54 13.27
CA ALA A 37 10.54 7.27 12.60
C ALA A 37 9.57 7.05 11.42
N MET A 38 8.29 7.45 11.58
CA MET A 38 7.29 7.38 10.51
C MET A 38 7.66 8.27 9.33
N THR A 39 8.02 9.54 9.58
CA THR A 39 8.43 10.47 8.53
C THR A 39 9.65 9.93 7.77
N GLU A 40 10.67 9.42 8.47
CA GLU A 40 11.84 8.82 7.83
C GLU A 40 11.49 7.63 6.93
N VAL A 41 10.60 6.73 7.38
CA VAL A 41 10.16 5.59 6.57
C VAL A 41 9.33 6.04 5.37
N ILE A 42 8.44 7.00 5.54
CA ILE A 42 7.61 7.54 4.46
C ILE A 42 8.47 8.24 3.40
N ASP A 43 9.47 9.01 3.83
CA ASP A 43 10.39 9.72 2.93
C ASP A 43 11.29 8.77 2.13
N SER A 44 11.72 7.66 2.75
CA SER A 44 12.67 6.71 2.16
C SER A 44 11.99 5.53 1.47
N GLU A 45 11.38 4.65 2.26
CA GLU A 45 10.91 3.34 1.81
C GLU A 45 9.56 3.41 1.10
N PHE A 46 8.66 4.33 1.49
CA PHE A 46 7.34 4.38 0.85
C PHE A 46 7.43 4.84 -0.60
N LYS A 47 8.35 5.76 -0.91
CA LYS A 47 8.63 6.11 -2.30
C LYS A 47 9.12 4.89 -3.10
N VAL A 48 10.06 4.12 -2.54
CA VAL A 48 10.57 2.90 -3.16
C VAL A 48 9.44 1.90 -3.39
N TYR A 49 8.53 1.75 -2.43
CA TYR A 49 7.35 0.92 -2.56
C TYR A 49 6.44 1.36 -3.72
N LEU A 50 6.12 2.66 -3.82
CA LEU A 50 5.31 3.20 -4.91
C LEU A 50 5.98 3.03 -6.28
N ASP A 51 7.28 3.27 -6.38
CA ASP A 51 8.05 3.10 -7.61
C ASP A 51 8.09 1.62 -8.04
N THR A 52 8.24 0.69 -7.09
CA THR A 52 8.23 -0.75 -7.38
C THR A 52 6.84 -1.22 -7.80
N LEU A 53 5.78 -0.77 -7.12
CA LEU A 53 4.41 -1.08 -7.51
C LEU A 53 4.10 -0.56 -8.91
N HIS A 54 4.55 0.65 -9.25
CA HIS A 54 4.44 1.17 -10.61
C HIS A 54 5.11 0.25 -11.64
N LYS A 55 6.36 -0.19 -11.38
CA LYS A 55 7.07 -1.11 -12.29
C LYS A 55 6.30 -2.42 -12.49
N LEU A 56 5.81 -3.00 -11.40
CA LEU A 56 5.05 -4.27 -11.43
C LEU A 56 3.74 -4.14 -12.21
N LEU A 57 3.02 -3.04 -12.05
CA LEU A 57 1.80 -2.77 -12.82
C LEU A 57 2.14 -2.51 -14.30
N ASN A 58 3.22 -1.80 -14.58
CA ASN A 58 3.63 -1.48 -15.95
C ASN A 58 4.10 -2.71 -16.74
N GLU A 59 4.69 -3.71 -16.08
CA GLU A 59 5.03 -5.01 -16.69
C GLU A 59 3.78 -5.77 -17.19
N LYS A 60 2.59 -5.42 -16.68
CA LYS A 60 1.28 -5.97 -17.05
C LYS A 60 0.27 -4.86 -17.37
N ALA A 61 0.71 -3.84 -18.10
CA ALA A 61 -0.11 -2.64 -18.37
C ALA A 61 -1.43 -2.92 -19.14
N ASP A 62 -1.58 -4.10 -19.75
CA ASP A 62 -2.82 -4.54 -20.38
C ASP A 62 -3.86 -5.07 -19.37
N LYS A 63 -3.51 -5.19 -18.08
CA LYS A 63 -4.36 -5.71 -17.01
C LYS A 63 -4.84 -4.61 -16.08
N LYS A 64 -6.06 -4.79 -15.56
CA LYS A 64 -6.60 -3.92 -14.51
C LYS A 64 -5.83 -4.04 -13.18
N PHE A 65 -5.44 -5.27 -12.82
CA PHE A 65 -4.74 -5.60 -11.57
C PHE A 65 -3.37 -6.22 -11.83
N LEU A 66 -2.63 -6.60 -10.78
CA LEU A 66 -1.23 -7.02 -10.88
C LEU A 66 -0.98 -8.16 -11.88
N THR A 67 -1.93 -9.09 -11.99
CA THR A 67 -1.75 -10.32 -12.77
C THR A 67 -2.92 -10.63 -13.70
N SER A 68 -4.06 -9.97 -13.54
CA SER A 68 -5.29 -10.26 -14.29
C SER A 68 -6.26 -9.07 -14.29
N ASP A 69 -7.39 -9.19 -14.99
CA ASP A 69 -8.46 -8.18 -14.95
C ASP A 69 -9.39 -8.32 -13.76
N SER A 70 -9.20 -9.35 -12.94
CA SER A 70 -9.89 -9.58 -11.68
C SER A 70 -8.91 -9.53 -10.50
N VAL A 71 -9.45 -9.22 -9.32
CA VAL A 71 -8.66 -9.21 -8.08
C VAL A 71 -8.12 -10.60 -7.80
N THR A 72 -6.83 -10.66 -7.44
CA THR A 72 -6.17 -11.88 -6.98
C THR A 72 -5.70 -11.75 -5.53
N ILE A 73 -5.18 -12.84 -4.96
CA ILE A 73 -4.59 -12.81 -3.61
C ILE A 73 -3.42 -11.80 -3.50
N TYR A 74 -2.70 -11.57 -4.60
CA TYR A 74 -1.60 -10.59 -4.64
C TYR A 74 -2.12 -9.17 -4.54
N ASP A 75 -3.28 -8.89 -5.14
CA ASP A 75 -3.95 -7.59 -5.03
C ASP A 75 -4.52 -7.38 -3.62
N ILE A 76 -5.02 -8.45 -2.99
CA ILE A 76 -5.43 -8.39 -1.58
C ILE A 76 -4.25 -8.00 -0.69
N CYS A 77 -3.04 -8.49 -0.96
CA CYS A 77 -1.84 -8.06 -0.23
C CYS A 77 -1.51 -6.58 -0.48
N LEU A 78 -1.33 -6.18 -1.74
CA LEU A 78 -0.80 -4.85 -2.09
C LEU A 78 -1.87 -3.74 -2.08
N GLY A 79 -2.99 -3.97 -2.74
CA GLY A 79 -4.15 -3.09 -2.71
C GLY A 79 -4.80 -3.04 -1.32
N GLY A 80 -4.81 -4.17 -0.60
CA GLY A 80 -5.25 -4.21 0.78
C GLY A 80 -4.34 -3.42 1.73
N ALA A 81 -3.01 -3.54 1.62
CA ALA A 81 -2.09 -2.70 2.37
C ALA A 81 -2.26 -1.21 2.06
N MET A 82 -2.40 -0.86 0.78
CA MET A 82 -2.63 0.52 0.35
C MET A 82 -3.88 1.12 0.98
N THR A 83 -5.00 0.38 0.96
CA THR A 83 -6.30 0.90 1.40
C THR A 83 -6.56 0.77 2.89
N ASN A 84 -6.05 -0.28 3.56
CA ASN A 84 -6.31 -0.54 4.98
C ASN A 84 -5.18 -0.06 5.91
N MET A 85 -3.95 0.04 5.40
CA MET A 85 -2.82 0.54 6.19
C MET A 85 -2.53 1.99 5.84
N PHE A 86 -2.05 2.28 4.63
CA PHE A 86 -1.47 3.60 4.32
C PHE A 86 -2.53 4.69 4.13
N LEU A 87 -3.54 4.41 3.31
CA LEU A 87 -4.60 5.38 2.95
C LEU A 87 -5.88 5.15 3.75
N ASN A 88 -5.77 4.52 4.92
CA ASN A 88 -6.89 4.35 5.83
C ASN A 88 -7.15 5.68 6.57
N PRO A 89 -8.35 6.27 6.49
CA PRO A 89 -8.70 7.50 7.21
C PRO A 89 -8.54 7.42 8.74
N LYS A 90 -8.57 6.21 9.31
CA LYS A 90 -8.34 5.98 10.75
C LYS A 90 -6.84 5.79 11.10
N ASN A 91 -5.94 5.78 10.12
CA ASN A 91 -4.50 5.70 10.40
C ASN A 91 -4.03 7.00 11.10
N PRO A 92 -3.38 6.93 12.29
CA PRO A 92 -2.88 8.12 13.00
C PRO A 92 -1.93 9.00 12.18
N PHE A 93 -1.30 8.44 11.16
CA PHE A 93 -0.33 9.11 10.28
C PHE A 93 -0.89 9.36 8.88
N ILE A 94 -2.20 9.26 8.67
CA ILE A 94 -2.85 9.38 7.34
C ILE A 94 -2.42 10.64 6.59
N GLN A 95 -2.25 11.77 7.28
CA GLN A 95 -1.84 13.01 6.63
C GLN A 95 -0.45 12.90 5.97
N LEU A 96 0.50 12.20 6.61
CA LEU A 96 1.83 11.99 6.05
C LEU A 96 1.78 11.01 4.87
N TRP A 97 1.07 9.89 5.03
CA TRP A 97 0.92 8.88 3.97
C TRP A 97 0.22 9.46 2.73
N GLN A 98 -0.88 10.17 2.92
CA GLN A 98 -1.66 10.77 1.84
C GLN A 98 -0.84 11.84 1.11
N ALA A 99 -0.16 12.74 1.83
CA ALA A 99 0.69 13.76 1.22
C ALA A 99 1.80 13.14 0.36
N HIS A 100 2.44 12.06 0.83
CA HIS A 100 3.45 11.35 0.05
C HIS A 100 2.86 10.60 -1.14
N TYR A 101 1.71 9.98 -0.96
CA TYR A 101 1.01 9.28 -2.02
C TYR A 101 0.61 10.24 -3.15
N ASP A 102 -0.01 11.37 -2.81
CA ASP A 102 -0.47 12.35 -3.80
C ASP A 102 0.69 12.93 -4.61
N LYS A 103 1.82 13.18 -3.93
CA LYS A 103 3.04 13.73 -4.52
C LYS A 103 3.81 12.72 -5.38
N ASN A 104 3.92 11.46 -4.95
CA ASN A 104 4.88 10.52 -5.52
C ASN A 104 4.23 9.34 -6.28
N ALA A 105 2.96 9.01 -6.02
CA ALA A 105 2.30 7.92 -6.72
C ALA A 105 2.03 8.32 -8.18
N SER A 106 2.47 7.46 -9.10
CA SER A 106 2.14 7.59 -10.53
C SER A 106 0.64 7.44 -10.78
N ASP A 107 0.16 7.91 -11.94
CA ASP A 107 -1.23 7.76 -12.35
C ASP A 107 -1.67 6.30 -12.44
N LEU A 108 -0.76 5.39 -12.82
CA LEU A 108 -1.03 3.95 -12.86
C LEU A 108 -1.28 3.38 -11.46
N VAL A 109 -0.48 3.79 -10.47
CA VAL A 109 -0.66 3.37 -9.07
C VAL A 109 -1.94 3.96 -8.48
N LYS A 110 -2.25 5.22 -8.81
CA LYS A 110 -3.50 5.89 -8.43
C LYS A 110 -4.71 5.14 -8.97
N LYS A 111 -4.71 4.87 -10.28
CA LYS A 111 -5.74 4.10 -10.95
C LYS A 111 -5.91 2.71 -10.33
N TYR A 112 -4.83 1.96 -10.14
CA TYR A 112 -4.87 0.64 -9.48
C TYR A 112 -5.52 0.69 -8.09
N THR A 113 -5.15 1.69 -7.30
CA THR A 113 -5.67 1.88 -5.95
C THR A 113 -7.18 2.17 -5.97
N ASP A 114 -7.64 3.02 -6.89
CA ASP A 114 -9.05 3.37 -7.02
C ASP A 114 -9.89 2.23 -7.61
N ASP A 115 -9.34 1.49 -8.57
CA ASP A 115 -9.92 0.26 -9.09
C ASP A 115 -10.10 -0.77 -7.96
N PHE A 116 -9.11 -0.95 -7.09
CA PHE A 116 -9.22 -1.83 -5.91
C PHE A 116 -10.27 -1.33 -4.90
N LYS A 117 -10.29 -0.02 -4.58
CA LYS A 117 -11.32 0.56 -3.70
C LYS A 117 -12.74 0.32 -4.24
N THR A 118 -12.90 0.36 -5.55
CA THR A 118 -14.18 0.13 -6.22
C THR A 118 -14.65 -1.32 -6.05
N GLU A 119 -13.76 -2.30 -6.31
CA GLU A 119 -14.09 -3.73 -6.14
C GLU A 119 -14.40 -4.09 -4.68
N PHE A 120 -13.77 -3.40 -3.72
CA PHE A 120 -13.93 -3.66 -2.29
C PHE A 120 -14.76 -2.60 -1.56
N ALA A 121 -15.57 -1.80 -2.27
CA ALA A 121 -16.30 -0.68 -1.68
C ALA A 121 -17.15 -1.10 -0.47
N ASP A 122 -17.89 -2.22 -0.59
CA ASP A 122 -18.73 -2.75 0.47
C ASP A 122 -17.91 -3.09 1.72
N TYR A 123 -16.83 -3.87 1.57
CA TYR A 123 -15.92 -4.19 2.68
C TYR A 123 -15.30 -2.92 3.30
N LEU A 124 -14.80 -2.00 2.47
CA LEU A 124 -14.18 -0.76 2.93
C LEU A 124 -15.18 0.21 3.57
N SER A 125 -16.47 0.06 3.34
CA SER A 125 -17.50 0.83 4.04
C SER A 125 -17.73 0.32 5.47
N THR A 126 -17.74 -1.00 5.66
CA THR A 126 -18.00 -1.63 6.97
C THR A 126 -16.89 -1.39 7.99
N ARG A 127 -15.65 -1.11 7.56
CA ARG A 127 -14.51 -0.84 8.47
C ARG A 127 -14.70 0.41 9.34
N PHE A 128 -15.61 1.29 8.92
CA PHE A 128 -15.94 2.52 9.65
C PHE A 128 -17.10 2.33 10.62
N GLU A 129 -17.85 1.23 10.52
CA GLU A 129 -19.06 0.98 11.32
C GLU A 129 -18.76 0.39 12.70
N ALA A 130 -17.63 -0.31 12.86
CA ALA A 130 -17.25 -0.98 14.11
C ALA A 130 -16.86 -0.06 15.29
N ASP A 131 -16.85 1.28 15.08
CA ASP A 131 -16.51 2.26 16.12
C ASP A 131 -17.75 3.02 16.66
N LYS A 132 -18.98 2.57 16.34
CA LYS A 132 -20.23 3.07 16.92
C LYS A 132 -20.70 2.17 18.05
#